data_AF-A0A1F4RMH7-F1
#
_entry.id   AF-A0A1F4RMH7-F1
#
_cell.length_a   1.000
_cell.length_b   1.000
_cell.length_c   1.000
_cell.angle_alpha   90.00
_cell.angle_beta   90.00
_cell.angle_gamma   90.00
#
_symmetry.space_group_name_H-M   'P 1'
#
loop_
_entity.id
_entity.type
_entity.pdbx_description
1 polymer ?
#
loop_
_entity_poly.entity_id
_entity_poly.type
_entity_poly.pdbx_seq_one_letter_code
_entity_poly.pdbx_strand_id
1 'polypeptide(L)'
;MLLGLFFTLFIKNINEIWGWITMSIGAGLLLPMLARWYWWRLNGLGFSLGTVGGMVAAVVQKALIPGVPEYVAFAIASGTSLVLMVVGTYIAPVAKQEVLENFYKTTRPFGFWKPVRSKMPPNFLNRINTENRRDIISTFFAVPWQVVIFLFMMMLVMGRRDNLLWLGIALAGLSVGLYHFWFKRLSSEVKFEQETTDKT
;
A
#
# COMPACT_ATOMS: atom_id res chain seq x y z
N MET A 1 -17.75 -26.07 -1.42
CA MET A 1 -18.63 -25.68 -2.55
C MET A 1 -20.10 -25.59 -2.15
N LEU A 2 -20.69 -26.62 -1.54
CA LEU A 2 -22.11 -26.64 -1.15
C LEU A 2 -22.52 -25.50 -0.20
N LEU A 3 -21.68 -25.17 0.79
CA LEU A 3 -21.93 -24.03 1.70
C LEU A 3 -22.00 -22.68 0.96
N GLY A 4 -21.12 -22.46 -0.02
CA GLY A 4 -21.14 -21.23 -0.81
C GLY A 4 -22.40 -21.10 -1.66
N LEU A 5 -22.86 -22.21 -2.24
CA LEU A 5 -24.08 -22.26 -3.06
C LEU A 5 -25.34 -22.00 -2.21
N PHE A 6 -25.36 -22.53 -0.98
CA PHE A 6 -26.42 -22.26 -0.02
C PHE A 6 -26.48 -20.78 0.39
N PHE A 7 -25.32 -20.16 0.71
CA PHE A 7 -25.27 -18.74 1.09
C PHE A 7 -25.73 -17.81 -0.04
N THR A 8 -25.45 -18.14 -1.30
CA THR A 8 -25.87 -17.34 -2.46
C THR A 8 -27.38 -17.15 -2.55
N LEU A 9 -28.18 -18.14 -2.12
CA LEU A 9 -29.65 -18.05 -2.14
C LEU A 9 -30.21 -16.97 -1.20
N PHE A 10 -29.42 -16.51 -0.22
CA PHE A 10 -29.79 -15.48 0.74
C PHE A 10 -29.25 -14.09 0.39
N ILE A 11 -28.41 -13.96 -0.65
CA ILE A 11 -27.82 -12.69 -1.07
C ILE A 11 -28.85 -11.91 -1.88
N LYS A 12 -29.44 -10.89 -1.26
CA LYS A 12 -30.37 -9.97 -1.94
C LYS A 12 -29.67 -8.90 -2.77
N ASN A 13 -28.45 -8.51 -2.38
CA ASN A 13 -27.71 -7.44 -3.04
C ASN A 13 -26.20 -7.70 -3.02
N ILE A 14 -25.66 -8.09 -4.18
CA ILE A 14 -24.23 -8.40 -4.33
C ILE A 14 -23.37 -7.15 -4.15
N ASN A 15 -23.86 -5.99 -4.58
CA ASN A 15 -23.11 -4.73 -4.49
C ASN A 15 -22.90 -4.32 -3.04
N GLU A 16 -23.90 -4.53 -2.17
CA GLU A 16 -23.77 -4.21 -0.74
C GLU A 16 -22.73 -5.10 -0.04
N ILE A 17 -22.66 -6.38 -0.42
CA ILE A 17 -21.66 -7.30 0.13
C ILE A 17 -20.26 -6.93 -0.36
N TRP A 18 -20.11 -6.67 -1.66
CA TRP A 18 -18.84 -6.23 -2.23
C TRP A 18 -18.38 -4.91 -1.61
N GLY A 19 -19.28 -3.94 -1.50
CA GLY A 19 -19.02 -2.65 -0.86
C GLY A 19 -18.57 -2.83 0.58
N TRP A 20 -19.25 -3.68 1.36
CA TRP A 20 -18.86 -3.95 2.74
C TRP A 20 -17.48 -4.63 2.85
N ILE A 21 -17.21 -5.67 2.05
CA ILE A 21 -15.91 -6.37 2.07
C ILE A 21 -14.78 -5.41 1.69
N THR A 22 -14.96 -4.65 0.61
CA THR A 22 -13.91 -3.77 0.08
C THR A 22 -13.71 -2.51 0.93
N MET A 23 -14.80 -1.85 1.34
CA MET A 23 -14.74 -0.58 2.06
C MET A 23 -14.65 -0.72 3.58
N SER A 24 -15.12 -1.81 4.19
CA SER A 24 -15.07 -1.97 5.66
C SER A 24 -13.91 -2.88 6.07
N ILE A 25 -13.89 -4.13 5.62
CA ILE A 25 -12.82 -5.08 5.97
C ILE A 25 -11.49 -4.65 5.34
N GLY A 26 -11.51 -4.29 4.05
CA GLY A 26 -10.32 -3.79 3.35
C GLY A 26 -9.71 -2.54 4.01
N ALA A 27 -10.56 -1.63 4.51
CA ALA A 27 -10.10 -0.42 5.21
C ALA A 27 -9.37 -0.71 6.52
N GLY A 28 -9.83 -1.72 7.28
CA GLY A 28 -9.17 -2.14 8.51
C GLY A 28 -7.75 -2.67 8.28
N LEU A 29 -7.49 -3.26 7.11
CA LEU A 29 -6.18 -3.79 6.71
C LEU A 29 -5.25 -2.72 6.12
N LEU A 30 -5.84 -1.72 5.46
CA LEU A 30 -5.12 -0.71 4.69
C LEU A 30 -4.09 0.03 5.55
N LEU A 31 -4.47 0.47 6.75
CA LEU A 31 -3.59 1.28 7.58
C LEU A 31 -2.37 0.52 8.13
N PRO A 32 -2.50 -0.67 8.76
CA PRO A 32 -1.35 -1.48 9.13
C PRO A 32 -0.44 -1.81 7.95
N MET A 33 -1.02 -2.08 6.77
CA MET A 33 -0.28 -2.39 5.55
C MET A 33 0.51 -1.19 5.01
N LEU A 34 0.02 0.04 5.17
CA LEU A 34 0.78 1.24 4.80
C LEU A 34 1.82 1.58 5.87
N ALA A 35 1.42 1.60 7.14
CA ALA A 35 2.27 2.01 8.24
C ALA A 35 3.55 1.16 8.35
N ARG A 36 3.50 -0.13 7.97
CA ARG A 36 4.68 -1.02 7.97
C ARG A 36 5.86 -0.49 7.15
N TRP A 37 5.57 0.30 6.12
CA TRP A 37 6.60 0.85 5.24
C TRP A 37 7.03 2.25 5.69
N TYR A 38 6.10 3.08 6.15
CA TYR A 38 6.37 4.48 6.46
C TYR A 38 6.79 4.75 7.91
N TRP A 39 6.49 3.84 8.84
CA TRP A 39 6.69 4.04 10.28
C TRP A 39 7.66 3.02 10.89
N TRP A 40 8.86 3.49 11.22
CA TRP A 40 9.96 2.67 11.75
C TRP A 40 9.68 1.94 13.06
N ARG A 41 8.72 2.44 13.86
CA ARG A 41 8.41 1.89 15.19
C ARG A 41 7.38 0.76 15.13
N LEU A 42 6.68 0.59 14.01
CA LEU A 42 5.62 -0.41 13.92
C LEU A 42 6.20 -1.82 14.17
N ASN A 43 5.67 -2.49 15.18
CA ASN A 43 6.05 -3.85 15.54
C ASN A 43 4.95 -4.85 15.11
N GLY A 44 5.26 -6.15 15.19
CA GLY A 44 4.31 -7.20 14.79
C GLY A 44 3.03 -7.20 15.63
N LEU A 45 3.08 -6.74 16.88
CA LEU A 45 1.94 -6.68 17.78
C LEU A 45 1.00 -5.53 17.41
N GLY A 46 1.53 -4.33 17.19
CA GLY A 46 0.78 -3.18 16.66
C GLY A 46 0.16 -3.46 15.30
N PHE A 47 0.90 -4.10 14.39
CA PHE A 47 0.35 -4.54 13.10
C PHE A 47 -0.83 -5.51 13.27
N SER A 48 -0.69 -6.51 14.13
CA SER A 48 -1.73 -7.52 14.38
C SER A 48 -2.96 -6.91 15.06
N LEU A 49 -2.78 -6.08 16.09
CA LEU A 49 -3.88 -5.44 16.80
C LEU A 49 -4.63 -4.43 15.92
N GLY A 50 -3.93 -3.67 15.08
CA GLY A 50 -4.58 -2.80 14.10
C GLY A 50 -5.42 -3.58 13.10
N THR A 51 -4.84 -4.65 12.54
CA THR A 51 -5.49 -5.52 11.56
C THR A 51 -6.74 -6.18 12.14
N VAL A 52 -6.60 -6.90 13.25
CA VAL A 52 -7.71 -7.59 13.93
C VAL A 52 -8.74 -6.58 14.42
N GLY A 53 -8.28 -5.46 14.99
CA GLY A 53 -9.12 -4.37 15.45
C GLY A 53 -10.02 -3.78 14.37
N GLY A 54 -9.45 -3.47 13.21
CA GLY A 54 -10.19 -2.96 12.05
C GLY A 54 -11.18 -3.98 11.50
N MET A 55 -10.79 -5.25 11.40
CA MET A 55 -11.68 -6.33 10.94
C MET A 55 -12.86 -6.55 11.90
N VAL A 56 -12.59 -6.62 13.21
CA VAL A 56 -13.63 -6.77 14.23
C VAL A 56 -14.55 -5.55 14.23
N ALA A 57 -14.00 -4.34 14.13
CA ALA A 57 -14.80 -3.12 14.04
C ALA A 57 -15.72 -3.13 12.81
N ALA A 58 -15.25 -3.59 11.65
CA ALA A 58 -16.06 -3.71 10.44
C ALA A 58 -17.23 -4.72 10.59
N VAL A 59 -17.00 -5.84 11.29
CA VAL A 59 -18.03 -6.84 11.58
C VAL A 59 -19.03 -6.32 12.61
N VAL A 60 -18.55 -5.75 13.71
CA VAL A 60 -19.37 -5.19 14.78
C VAL A 60 -20.23 -4.04 14.26
N GLN A 61 -19.66 -3.15 13.45
CA GLN A 61 -20.40 -2.06 12.82
C GLN A 61 -21.53 -2.59 11.94
N LYS A 62 -21.26 -3.60 11.09
CA LYS A 62 -22.30 -4.20 10.22
C LYS A 62 -23.42 -4.86 11.02
N ALA A 63 -23.10 -5.46 12.16
CA ALA A 63 -24.06 -6.13 13.02
C ALA A 63 -24.91 -5.16 13.85
N LEU A 64 -24.31 -4.12 14.44
CA LEU A 64 -25.00 -3.17 15.33
C LEU A 64 -25.70 -2.03 14.58
N ILE A 65 -25.12 -1.58 13.46
CA ILE A 65 -25.63 -0.45 12.67
C ILE A 65 -25.71 -0.88 11.21
N PRO A 66 -26.71 -1.71 10.84
CA PRO A 66 -26.92 -2.08 9.45
C PRO A 66 -27.41 -0.86 8.64
N GLY A 67 -26.93 -0.71 7.41
CA GLY A 67 -27.41 0.32 6.47
C GLY A 67 -26.69 1.68 6.51
N VAL A 68 -25.61 1.83 7.28
CA VAL A 68 -24.76 3.03 7.17
C VAL A 68 -24.06 3.08 5.79
N PRO A 69 -23.82 4.28 5.26
CA PRO A 69 -23.06 4.44 4.03
C PRO A 69 -21.66 3.83 4.13
N GLU A 70 -21.18 3.26 3.02
CA GLU A 70 -19.88 2.56 2.96
C GLU A 70 -18.69 3.43 3.39
N TYR A 71 -18.73 4.74 3.10
CA TYR A 71 -17.67 5.66 3.51
C TYR A 71 -17.61 5.87 5.03
N VAL A 72 -18.74 5.76 5.74
CA VAL A 72 -18.79 5.83 7.20
C VAL A 72 -18.22 4.55 7.79
N ALA A 73 -18.59 3.40 7.23
CA ALA A 73 -18.04 2.11 7.62
C ALA A 73 -16.52 2.05 7.42
N PHE A 74 -16.03 2.60 6.30
CA PHE A 74 -14.61 2.80 6.03
C PHE A 74 -13.94 3.64 7.12
N ALA A 75 -14.51 4.81 7.45
CA ALA A 75 -13.94 5.72 8.44
C ALA A 75 -13.88 5.09 9.84
N ILE A 76 -14.91 4.32 10.23
CA ILE A 76 -14.93 3.60 11.51
C ILE A 76 -13.86 2.50 11.53
N ALA A 77 -13.83 1.62 10.53
CA ALA A 77 -12.90 0.48 10.49
C ALA A 77 -11.43 0.93 10.38
N SER A 78 -11.15 1.95 9.57
CA SER A 78 -9.82 2.54 9.48
C SER A 78 -9.46 3.31 10.76
N GLY A 79 -10.37 4.11 11.31
CA GLY A 79 -10.14 4.85 12.55
C GLY A 79 -9.80 3.94 13.74
N THR A 80 -10.57 2.86 13.94
CA THR A 80 -10.31 1.88 15.00
C THR A 80 -9.01 1.11 14.75
N SER A 81 -8.74 0.71 13.51
CA SER A 81 -7.48 0.08 13.10
C SER A 81 -6.28 0.98 13.42
N LEU A 82 -6.38 2.28 13.12
CA LEU A 82 -5.33 3.26 13.42
C LEU A 82 -5.05 3.33 14.93
N VAL A 83 -6.11 3.50 15.72
CA VAL A 83 -5.99 3.64 17.18
C VAL A 83 -5.38 2.37 17.78
N LEU A 84 -5.88 1.19 17.42
CA LEU A 84 -5.38 -0.08 17.95
C LEU A 84 -3.97 -0.40 17.47
N MET A 85 -3.63 -0.02 16.24
CA MET A 85 -2.26 -0.11 15.73
C MET A 85 -1.31 0.75 16.55
N VAL A 86 -1.67 2.02 16.79
CA VAL A 86 -0.86 2.96 17.58
C VAL A 86 -0.71 2.42 19.01
N VAL A 87 -1.81 2.09 19.68
CA VAL A 87 -1.81 1.56 21.05
C VAL A 87 -0.96 0.27 21.13
N GLY A 88 -1.16 -0.68 20.23
CA GLY A 88 -0.37 -1.92 20.19
C GLY A 88 1.12 -1.69 19.96
N THR A 89 1.47 -0.68 19.17
CA THR A 89 2.86 -0.28 18.91
C THR A 89 3.54 0.28 20.16
N TYR A 90 2.81 1.00 21.02
CA TYR A 90 3.36 1.56 22.25
C TYR A 90 3.40 0.56 23.41
N ILE A 91 2.53 -0.45 23.42
CA ILE A 91 2.51 -1.50 24.44
C ILE A 91 3.69 -2.47 24.25
N ALA A 92 3.98 -2.86 23.02
CA ALA A 92 5.04 -3.81 22.73
C ALA A 92 6.43 -3.15 22.64
N PRO A 93 7.51 -3.88 23.00
CA PRO A 93 8.86 -3.37 22.89
C PRO A 93 9.23 -3.06 21.44
N VAL A 94 10.18 -2.15 21.26
CA VAL A 94 10.74 -1.80 19.94
C VAL A 94 11.48 -3.03 19.39
N ALA A 95 11.33 -3.28 18.09
CA ALA A 95 12.05 -4.37 17.43
C ALA A 95 13.58 -4.16 17.51
N LYS A 96 14.32 -5.27 17.48
CA LYS A 96 15.79 -5.27 17.60
C LYS A 96 16.42 -4.41 16.51
N GLN A 97 17.41 -3.60 16.89
CA GLN A 97 18.05 -2.64 16.00
C GLN A 97 18.61 -3.28 14.72
N GLU A 98 19.22 -4.46 14.81
CA GLU A 98 19.75 -5.20 13.66
C GLU A 98 18.68 -5.52 12.61
N VAL A 99 17.46 -5.85 13.05
CA VAL A 99 16.33 -6.15 12.17
C VAL A 99 15.89 -4.88 11.43
N LEU A 100 15.85 -3.73 12.13
CA LEU A 100 15.50 -2.45 11.52
C LEU A 100 16.56 -2.00 10.50
N GLU A 101 17.83 -2.20 10.81
CA GLU A 101 18.93 -1.85 9.89
C GLU A 101 18.92 -2.73 8.65
N ASN A 102 18.74 -4.05 8.81
CA ASN A 102 18.62 -4.97 7.68
C ASN A 102 17.39 -4.67 6.83
N PHE A 103 16.25 -4.37 7.45
CA PHE A 103 15.05 -3.95 6.74
C PHE A 103 15.28 -2.65 5.94
N TYR A 104 15.94 -1.65 6.54
CA TYR A 104 16.22 -0.40 5.88
C TYR A 104 17.18 -0.56 4.69
N LYS A 105 18.21 -1.41 4.81
CA LYS A 105 19.16 -1.72 3.72
C LYS A 105 18.48 -2.39 2.53
N THR A 106 17.56 -3.33 2.80
CA THR A 106 16.88 -4.12 1.78
C THR A 106 15.73 -3.36 1.12
N THR A 107 14.83 -2.80 1.92
CA THR A 107 13.58 -2.20 1.43
C THR A 107 13.74 -0.73 1.03
N ARG A 108 14.73 -0.03 1.57
CA ARG A 108 14.96 1.41 1.34
C ARG A 108 13.66 2.24 1.47
N PRO A 109 12.90 2.04 2.56
CA PRO A 109 11.54 2.56 2.65
C PRO A 109 11.49 4.09 2.70
N PHE A 110 10.43 4.66 2.15
CA PHE A 110 10.06 6.07 2.29
C PHE A 110 9.51 6.33 3.71
N GLY A 111 9.62 7.57 4.21
CA GLY A 111 8.93 8.00 5.44
C GLY A 111 9.82 8.30 6.65
N PHE A 112 9.32 7.99 7.85
CA PHE A 112 9.84 8.48 9.13
C PHE A 112 11.03 7.69 9.69
N TRP A 113 12.01 7.33 8.87
CA TRP A 113 13.13 6.46 9.26
C TRP A 113 14.36 7.17 9.84
N LYS A 114 14.21 8.42 10.31
CA LYS A 114 15.34 9.26 10.81
C LYS A 114 16.27 8.54 11.80
N PRO A 115 15.78 7.80 12.83
CA PRO A 115 16.65 7.19 13.84
C PRO A 115 17.54 6.05 13.32
N VAL A 116 17.07 5.34 12.29
CA VAL A 116 17.83 4.26 11.64
C VAL A 116 18.76 4.86 10.58
N ARG A 117 18.27 5.87 9.85
CA ARG A 117 19.01 6.58 8.81
C ARG A 117 20.27 7.25 9.34
N SER A 118 20.23 7.84 10.54
CA SER A 118 21.39 8.55 11.13
C SER A 118 22.57 7.64 11.47
N LYS A 119 22.36 6.32 11.50
CA LYS A 119 23.39 5.31 11.80
C LYS A 119 24.11 4.79 10.55
N MET A 120 23.70 5.22 9.35
CA MET A 120 24.23 4.72 8.08
C MET A 120 25.21 5.70 7.43
N PRO A 121 26.18 5.20 6.64
CA PRO A 121 27.19 6.05 6.01
C PRO A 121 26.57 7.02 5.00
N PRO A 122 27.08 8.27 4.91
CA PRO A 122 26.49 9.33 4.08
C PRO A 122 26.46 8.98 2.58
N ASN A 123 27.47 8.24 2.09
CA ASN A 123 27.52 7.76 0.71
C ASN A 123 26.34 6.85 0.36
N PHE A 124 25.97 5.96 1.28
CA PHE A 124 24.83 5.05 1.11
C PHE A 124 23.50 5.81 1.13
N LEU A 125 23.37 6.77 2.04
CA LEU A 125 22.19 7.62 2.13
C LEU A 125 21.97 8.48 0.88
N ASN A 126 23.05 8.99 0.28
CA ASN A 126 22.94 9.78 -0.94
C ASN A 126 22.44 8.95 -2.14
N ARG A 127 22.88 7.68 -2.23
CA ARG A 127 22.39 6.73 -3.22
C ARG A 127 20.89 6.45 -3.04
N ILE A 128 20.45 6.16 -1.81
CA ILE A 128 19.02 5.98 -1.49
C ILE A 128 18.21 7.23 -1.84
N ASN A 129 18.65 8.44 -1.47
CA ASN A 129 17.89 9.67 -1.77
C ASN A 129 17.76 9.90 -3.28
N THR A 130 18.80 9.57 -4.05
CA THR A 130 18.78 9.73 -5.51
C THR A 130 17.80 8.76 -6.15
N GLU A 131 17.75 7.52 -5.68
CA GLU A 131 16.78 6.48 -6.08
C GLU A 131 15.36 6.91 -5.70
N ASN A 132 15.14 7.24 -4.43
CA ASN A 132 13.88 7.70 -3.87
C ASN A 132 13.29 8.91 -4.63
N ARG A 133 14.11 9.90 -4.99
CA ARG A 133 13.66 11.05 -5.81
C ARG A 133 13.20 10.63 -7.20
N ARG A 134 13.87 9.65 -7.82
CA ARG A 134 13.48 9.12 -9.14
C ARG A 134 12.18 8.31 -9.03
N ASP A 135 12.03 7.54 -7.96
CA ASP A 135 10.83 6.75 -7.71
C ASP A 135 9.62 7.65 -7.48
N ILE A 136 9.75 8.74 -6.71
CA ILE A 136 8.67 9.72 -6.52
C ILE A 136 8.22 10.32 -7.86
N ILE A 137 9.16 10.72 -8.72
CA ILE A 137 8.84 11.25 -10.05
C ILE A 137 8.14 10.17 -10.88
N SER A 138 8.63 8.93 -10.83
CA SER A 138 8.04 7.80 -11.56
C SER A 138 6.63 7.49 -11.07
N THR A 139 6.38 7.52 -9.76
CA THR A 139 5.05 7.34 -9.16
C THR A 139 4.07 8.42 -9.62
N PHE A 140 4.53 9.67 -9.78
CA PHE A 140 3.69 10.76 -10.27
C PHE A 140 3.20 10.51 -11.71
N PHE A 141 3.97 9.81 -12.55
CA PHE A 141 3.51 9.37 -13.87
C PHE A 141 2.72 8.05 -13.82
N ALA A 142 3.12 7.13 -12.92
CA ALA A 142 2.50 5.81 -12.77
C ALA A 142 1.03 5.88 -12.32
N VAL A 143 0.71 6.75 -11.36
CA VAL A 143 -0.65 6.82 -10.80
C VAL A 143 -1.67 7.31 -11.85
N PRO A 144 -1.45 8.44 -12.55
CA PRO A 144 -2.30 8.83 -13.67
C PRO A 144 -2.33 7.79 -14.78
N TRP A 145 -1.20 7.14 -15.08
CA TRP A 145 -1.15 6.08 -16.10
C TRP A 145 -2.09 4.92 -15.76
N GLN A 146 -2.10 4.47 -14.49
CA GLN A 146 -2.98 3.41 -13.99
C GLN A 146 -4.47 3.81 -14.05
N VAL A 147 -4.79 5.07 -13.78
CA VAL A 147 -6.17 5.56 -13.90
C VAL A 147 -6.59 5.64 -15.37
N VAL A 148 -5.71 6.14 -16.24
CA VAL A 148 -5.97 6.27 -17.68
C VAL A 148 -6.17 4.91 -18.33
N ILE A 149 -5.36 3.88 -18.01
CA ILE A 149 -5.56 2.54 -18.57
C ILE A 149 -6.90 1.93 -18.14
N PHE A 150 -7.32 2.14 -16.89
CA PHE A 150 -8.62 1.67 -16.41
C PHE A 150 -9.78 2.37 -17.13
N LEU A 151 -9.72 3.70 -17.26
CA LEU A 151 -10.72 4.48 -18.00
C LEU A 151 -10.76 4.10 -19.48
N PHE A 152 -9.59 3.87 -20.09
CA PHE A 152 -9.48 3.47 -21.49
C PHE A 152 -10.19 2.13 -21.73
N MET A 153 -9.94 1.14 -20.88
CA MET A 153 -10.61 -0.17 -20.96
C MET A 153 -12.13 -0.05 -20.76
N MET A 154 -12.57 0.76 -19.80
CA MET A 154 -14.00 1.02 -19.56
C MET A 154 -14.68 1.68 -20.78
N MET A 155 -14.04 2.67 -21.41
CA MET A 155 -14.60 3.36 -22.58
C MET A 155 -14.61 2.51 -23.83
N LEU A 156 -13.64 1.59 -23.97
CA LEU A 156 -13.63 0.58 -25.02
C LEU A 156 -14.86 -0.32 -24.94
N VAL A 157 -15.21 -0.77 -23.73
CA VAL A 157 -16.41 -1.58 -23.48
C VAL A 157 -17.70 -0.77 -23.71
N MET A 158 -17.74 0.50 -23.30
CA MET A 158 -18.91 1.38 -23.53
C MET A 158 -19.07 1.83 -25.00
N GLY A 159 -18.12 1.54 -25.89
CA GLY A 159 -18.21 1.88 -27.31
C GLY A 159 -18.11 3.38 -27.64
N ARG A 160 -17.71 4.23 -26.68
CA ARG A 160 -17.57 5.68 -26.87
C ARG A 160 -16.22 6.03 -27.49
N ARG A 161 -16.20 6.19 -28.82
CA ARG A 161 -14.96 6.43 -29.60
C ARG A 161 -14.32 7.80 -29.38
N ASP A 162 -15.11 8.83 -29.06
CA ASP A 162 -14.61 10.22 -28.96
C ASP A 162 -13.58 10.38 -27.84
N ASN A 163 -13.85 9.81 -26.67
CA ASN A 163 -12.95 9.88 -25.51
C ASN A 163 -11.85 8.81 -25.55
N LEU A 164 -12.04 7.74 -26.33
CA LEU A 164 -11.09 6.63 -26.44
C LEU A 164 -9.77 7.09 -27.07
N LEU A 165 -9.84 7.94 -28.10
CA LEU A 165 -8.64 8.48 -28.76
C LEU A 165 -7.81 9.36 -27.82
N TRP A 166 -8.45 10.27 -27.07
CA TRP A 166 -7.76 11.13 -26.10
C TRP A 166 -7.11 10.34 -24.97
N LEU A 167 -7.81 9.33 -24.44
CA LEU A 167 -7.23 8.44 -23.42
C LEU A 167 -6.10 7.58 -23.99
N GLY A 168 -6.21 7.12 -25.23
CA GLY A 168 -5.14 6.38 -25.90
C GLY A 168 -3.86 7.20 -26.07
N ILE A 169 -3.99 8.48 -26.48
CA ILE A 169 -2.87 9.41 -26.58
C ILE A 169 -2.26 9.68 -25.19
N ALA A 170 -3.10 9.94 -24.18
CA ALA A 170 -2.64 10.15 -22.82
C ALA A 170 -1.91 8.91 -22.28
N LEU A 171 -2.42 7.70 -22.54
CA LEU A 171 -1.80 6.45 -22.15
C LEU A 171 -0.44 6.26 -22.81
N ALA A 172 -0.34 6.51 -24.12
CA ALA A 172 0.92 6.44 -24.85
C ALA A 172 1.95 7.44 -24.29
N GLY A 173 1.56 8.71 -24.08
CA GLY A 173 2.44 9.73 -23.52
C GLY A 173 2.95 9.39 -22.12
N LEU A 174 2.06 8.94 -21.24
CA LEU A 174 2.42 8.50 -19.89
C LEU A 174 3.28 7.23 -19.90
N SER A 175 3.07 6.32 -20.86
CA SER A 175 3.90 5.11 -21.03
C SER A 175 5.33 5.48 -21.44
N VAL A 176 5.49 6.45 -22.34
CA VAL A 176 6.81 6.97 -22.74
C VAL A 176 7.51 7.67 -21.55
N GLY A 177 6.75 8.44 -20.76
CA GLY A 177 7.24 9.03 -19.52
C GLY A 177 7.78 7.97 -18.55
N LEU A 178 6.98 6.94 -18.25
CA LEU A 178 7.39 5.81 -17.42
C LEU A 178 8.61 5.07 -17.97
N TYR A 179 8.66 4.82 -19.27
CA TYR A 179 9.81 4.17 -19.90
C TYR A 179 11.11 4.97 -19.66
N HIS A 180 11.07 6.29 -19.83
CA HIS A 180 12.25 7.13 -19.68
C HIS A 180 12.65 7.36 -18.22
N PHE A 181 11.68 7.59 -17.32
CA PHE A 181 11.94 7.92 -15.92
C PHE A 181 12.23 6.69 -15.08
N TRP A 182 11.56 5.57 -15.37
CA TRP A 182 11.64 4.35 -14.57
C TRP A 182 12.41 3.24 -15.30
N PHE A 183 11.90 2.73 -16.42
CA PHE A 183 12.42 1.51 -17.05
C PHE A 183 13.89 1.62 -17.48
N LYS A 184 14.28 2.74 -18.11
CA LYS A 184 15.65 2.95 -18.57
C LYS A 184 16.68 3.02 -17.42
N ARG A 185 16.24 3.37 -16.21
CA ARG A 185 17.13 3.62 -15.07
C ARG A 185 17.12 2.48 -14.05
N LEU A 186 16.24 1.49 -14.23
CA LEU A 186 16.16 0.28 -13.41
C LEU A 186 17.47 -0.52 -13.44
N SER A 187 18.21 -0.54 -14.55
CA SER A 187 19.51 -1.23 -14.64
C SER A 187 20.64 -0.57 -13.81
N SER A 188 20.40 0.59 -13.19
CA SER A 188 21.37 1.28 -12.31
C SER A 188 21.15 0.98 -10.83
N GLU A 189 20.59 -0.18 -10.52
CA GLU A 189 20.38 -0.62 -9.14
C GLU A 189 21.69 -0.64 -8.36
N VAL A 190 21.65 0.06 -7.22
CA VAL A 190 22.76 0.09 -6.25
C VAL A 190 22.87 -1.30 -5.64
N LYS A 191 23.74 -2.14 -6.20
CA LYS A 191 24.17 -3.38 -5.56
C LYS A 191 24.97 -3.00 -4.31
N PHE A 192 24.64 -3.60 -3.18
CA PHE A 192 25.54 -3.61 -2.03
C PHE A 192 26.71 -4.49 -2.47
N GLU A 193 27.89 -3.92 -2.68
CA GLU A 193 29.11 -4.72 -2.65
C GLU A 193 29.15 -5.34 -1.25
N GLN A 194 28.84 -6.63 -1.14
CA GLN A 194 29.36 -7.39 -0.02
C GLN A 194 30.86 -7.34 -0.21
N GLU A 195 31.57 -6.66 0.70
CA GLU A 195 33.01 -6.87 0.84
C GLU A 195 33.21 -8.38 0.84
N THR A 196 33.88 -8.85 -0.20
CA THR A 196 34.42 -10.19 -0.30
C THR A 196 35.12 -10.49 1.02
N THR A 197 34.53 -11.39 1.82
CA THR A 197 35.27 -12.14 2.83
C THR A 197 36.24 -13.05 2.10
N ASP A 198 37.27 -12.45 1.52
CA ASP A 198 38.51 -13.11 1.15
C ASP A 198 39.53 -12.68 2.20
N LYS A 199 39.73 -13.57 3.18
CA LYS A 199 40.89 -13.73 4.07
C LYS A 199 40.46 -14.54 5.30
N THR A 200 40.48 -15.86 5.17
CA THR A 200 41.45 -16.77 5.84
C THR A 200 41.12 -18.20 5.47
#